data_AF-A0A7L3DR67-F1
#
_entry.id   AF-A0A7L3DR67-F1
#
_cell.length_a   1.000
_cell.length_b   1.000
_cell.length_c   1.000
_cell.angle_alpha   90.00
_cell.angle_beta   90.00
_cell.angle_gamma   90.00
#
_symmetry.space_group_name_H-M   'P 1'
#
loop_
_entity.id
_entity.type
_entity.pdbx_description
1 polymer ?
#
loop_
_entity_poly.entity_id
_entity_poly.type
_entity_poly.pdbx_seq_one_letter_code
_entity_poly.pdbx_strand_id
1 'polypeptide(L)' 'VVLVLAGRYSGRKAVIVKNIDDGTSDRPYSHALVAGIDRYPRKVTAAMGKKKIAKRSKIKSFVKVYNYNHLMPTR' A
#
# COMPACT_ATOMS: atom_id res chain seq x y z
N VAL A 1 -8.50 -5.99 2.50
CA VAL A 1 -7.17 -5.30 2.42
C VAL A 1 -6.18 -6.31 1.84
N VAL A 2 -5.07 -5.88 1.24
CA VAL A 2 -4.03 -6.79 0.72
C VAL A 2 -2.66 -6.45 1.31
N LEU A 3 -1.81 -7.46 1.39
CA LEU A 3 -0.41 -7.31 1.72
C LEU A 3 0.43 -7.54 0.46
N VAL A 4 1.33 -6.60 0.15
CA VAL A 4 2.20 -6.69 -1.03
C VAL A 4 3.32 -7.68 -0.75
N LEU A 5 3.47 -8.70 -1.60
CA LEU A 5 4.48 -9.75 -1.44
C LEU A 5 5.82 -9.39 -2.09
N ALA A 6 5.81 -8.68 -3.23
CA ALA A 6 7.00 -8.46 -4.05
C ALA A 6 7.23 -6.99 -4.44
N GLY A 7 8.49 -6.65 -4.73
CA GLY A 7 8.95 -5.35 -5.20
C GLY A 7 9.17 -4.31 -4.10
N ARG A 8 9.34 -3.03 -4.49
CA ARG A 8 9.70 -1.92 -3.59
C ARG A 8 8.82 -1.77 -2.34
N TYR A 9 7.54 -2.09 -2.44
CA TYR A 9 6.56 -1.93 -1.36
C TYR A 9 6.19 -3.27 -0.69
N SER A 10 7.03 -4.30 -0.79
CA SER A 10 6.81 -5.58 -0.10
C SER A 10 6.63 -5.38 1.41
N GLY A 11 5.75 -6.17 2.02
CA GLY A 11 5.36 -6.06 3.43
C GLY A 11 4.49 -4.84 3.77
N ARG A 12 4.19 -3.96 2.80
CA ARG A 12 3.25 -2.85 3.00
C ARG A 12 1.81 -3.32 2.79
N LYS A 13 0.91 -2.80 3.63
CA LYS A 13 -0.53 -2.98 3.52
C LYS A 13 -1.06 -1.99 2.49
N ALA A 14 -2.03 -2.47 1.73
CA ALA A 14 -2.65 -1.69 0.69
C ALA A 14 -4.10 -2.11 0.45
N VAL A 15 -4.82 -1.28 -0.27
CA VAL A 15 -6.23 -1.48 -0.64
C VAL A 15 -6.30 -1.57 -2.16
N ILE A 16 -7.09 -2.53 -2.65
CA ILE A 16 -7.37 -2.61 -4.07
C ILE A 16 -8.40 -1.53 -4.41
N VAL A 17 -8.06 -0.67 -5.36
CA VAL A 17 -8.91 0.41 -5.85
C VAL A 17 -9.72 -0.03 -7.05
N LYS A 18 -9.09 -0.79 -7.95
CA LYS A 18 -9.72 -1.33 -9.15
C LYS A 18 -9.14 -2.71 -9.46
N ASN A 19 -10.03 -3.65 -9.71
CA ASN A 19 -9.72 -5.00 -10.17
C ASN A 19 -9.76 -5.02 -11.70
N ILE A 20 -8.79 -5.70 -12.33
CA ILE A 20 -8.73 -5.90 -13.78
C ILE A 20 -8.39 -7.37 -14.00
N ASP A 21 -9.45 -8.16 -14.15
CA ASP A 21 -9.34 -9.62 -14.13
C ASP A 21 -8.95 -10.19 -15.50
N ASP A 22 -9.46 -9.60 -16.58
CA ASP A 22 -9.26 -10.07 -17.97
C ASP A 22 -7.97 -9.55 -18.62
N GLY A 23 -7.18 -8.74 -17.91
CA GLY A 23 -5.99 -8.08 -18.45
C GLY A 23 -6.32 -6.89 -19.37
N THR A 24 -5.29 -6.13 -19.75
CA THR A 24 -5.36 -5.05 -20.74
C THR A 24 -4.38 -5.29 -21.88
N SER A 25 -4.48 -4.53 -22.97
CA SER A 25 -3.52 -4.60 -24.08
C SER A 25 -2.06 -4.47 -23.61
N ASP A 26 -1.81 -3.60 -22.63
CA ASP A 26 -0.47 -3.35 -22.10
C ASP A 26 -0.02 -4.44 -21.10
N ARG A 27 -0.98 -5.13 -20.48
CA ARG A 27 -0.75 -6.09 -19.40
C ARG A 27 -1.74 -7.25 -19.53
N PRO A 28 -1.39 -8.31 -20.26
CA PRO A 28 -2.30 -9.41 -20.55
C PRO A 28 -2.60 -10.31 -19.33
N TYR A 29 -1.94 -10.09 -18.20
CA TYR A 29 -2.16 -10.83 -16.95
C TYR A 29 -3.16 -10.11 -16.04
N SER A 30 -3.87 -10.87 -15.21
CA SER A 30 -4.78 -10.33 -14.19
C SER A 30 -4.04 -9.48 -13.16
N HIS A 31 -4.52 -8.27 -12.91
CA HIS A 31 -3.86 -7.30 -12.06
C HIS A 31 -4.83 -6.36 -11.36
N ALA A 32 -4.34 -5.69 -10.32
CA ALA A 32 -5.10 -4.73 -9.54
C ALA A 32 -4.36 -3.40 -9.46
N LEU A 33 -5.11 -2.31 -9.55
CA LEU A 33 -4.64 -1.00 -9.12
C LEU A 33 -4.74 -0.94 -7.60
N VAL A 34 -3.62 -0.69 -6.94
CA VAL A 34 -3.50 -0.76 -5.49
C VAL A 34 -3.01 0.58 -4.94
N ALA A 35 -3.67 1.06 -3.89
CA ALA A 35 -3.24 2.21 -3.10
C ALA A 35 -2.78 1.73 -1.73
N GLY A 36 -1.53 2.02 -1.36
CA GLY A 36 -0.93 1.52 -0.12
C GLY A 36 -0.16 2.58 0.66
N ILE A 37 0.31 2.16 1.83
CA ILE A 37 1.08 3.01 2.75
C ILE A 37 2.56 2.62 2.67
N ASP A 38 3.39 3.50 2.10
CA ASP A 38 4.85 3.33 2.05
C ASP A 38 5.45 3.59 3.43
N ARG A 39 5.06 4.71 4.05
CA ARG A 39 5.51 5.09 5.39
C ARG A 39 4.34 5.15 6.35
N TYR A 40 4.29 4.18 7.26
CA TYR A 40 3.31 4.14 8.34
C TYR A 40 3.52 5.27 9.35
N PRO A 41 2.44 5.74 9.99
CA PRO A 41 2.56 6.64 11.13
C PRO A 41 3.33 5.95 12.25
N ARG A 42 4.26 6.68 12.88
CA ARG A 42 5.07 6.14 13.98
C ARG A 42 4.35 6.38 15.31
N LYS A 43 4.48 5.46 16.27
CA LYS A 43 3.93 5.58 17.64
C LYS A 43 4.16 6.98 18.22
N VAL A 44 3.09 7.59 18.72
CA VAL A 44 3.09 8.88 19.42
C VAL A 44 2.90 8.62 20.92
N THR A 45 3.58 9.40 21.76
CA THR A 45 3.41 9.36 23.23
C THR A 45 3.07 10.76 23.72
N ALA A 46 2.42 10.86 24.89
CA ALA A 46 1.94 12.13 25.45
C ALA A 46 3.05 13.16 25.68
N ALA A 47 4.29 12.72 25.96
CA ALA A 47 5.44 13.60 26.19
C ALA A 47 5.98 14.28 24.92
N MET A 48 5.50 13.93 23.71
CA MET A 48 6.01 14.51 22.47
C MET A 48 5.42 15.90 22.21
N GLY A 49 6.27 16.87 21.86
CA GLY A 49 5.80 18.18 21.41
C GLY A 49 5.07 18.15 20.05
N LYS A 50 4.17 19.11 19.81
CA LYS A 50 3.30 19.20 18.61
C LYS A 50 4.05 19.02 17.29
N LYS A 51 5.25 19.63 17.14
CA LYS A 51 6.10 19.50 15.94
C LYS A 51 6.57 18.07 15.69
N LYS A 52 6.91 17.32 16.74
CA LYS A 52 7.35 15.92 16.65
C LYS A 52 6.16 15.00 16.37
N ILE A 53 5.01 15.28 16.97
CA ILE A 53 3.75 14.58 16.69
C ILE A 53 3.40 14.71 15.20
N ALA A 54 3.32 15.94 14.67
CA ALA A 54 2.99 16.17 13.26
C ALA A 54 3.93 15.42 12.28
N LYS A 55 5.24 15.41 12.56
CA LYS A 55 6.22 14.67 11.74
C LYS A 55 6.04 13.15 11.82
N ARG A 56 5.65 12.59 12.98
CA ARG A 56 5.45 11.14 13.16
C ARG A 56 4.11 10.66 12.60
N SER A 57 3.09 11.52 12.59
CA SER A 57 1.78 11.22 12.02
C SER A 57 1.72 11.35 10.50
N LYS A 58 2.72 11.96 9.84
CA LYS A 58 2.75 12.10 8.38
C LYS A 58 2.87 10.72 7.71
N ILE A 59 1.84 10.37 6.94
CA ILE A 59 1.77 9.16 6.12
C ILE A 59 2.32 9.47 4.73
N LYS A 60 3.10 8.55 4.16
CA LYS A 60 3.45 8.58 2.74
C LYS A 60 2.72 7.43 2.04
N SER A 61 1.82 7.75 1.13
CA SER A 61 1.10 6.78 0.32
C SER A 61 1.82 6.49 -1.00
N PHE A 62 1.43 5.40 -1.65
CA PHE A 62 1.80 5.08 -3.02
C PHE A 62 0.60 4.52 -3.77
N VAL A 63 0.62 4.67 -5.09
CA VAL A 63 -0.33 4.02 -6.01
C VAL A 63 0.49 3.22 -7.02
N LYS A 64 0.14 1.95 -7.19
CA LYS A 64 0.85 1.08 -8.13
C LYS A 64 -0.06 -0.05 -8.61
N VAL A 65 0.14 -0.44 -9.86
CA VAL A 65 -0.50 -1.64 -10.42
C VAL A 65 0.33 -2.87 -10.07
N TYR A 66 -0.32 -3.88 -9.50
CA TYR A 66 0.27 -5.14 -9.08
C TYR A 66 -0.44 -6.32 -9.74
N ASN A 67 0.35 -7.32 -10.15
CA ASN A 67 -0.19 -8.64 -10.49
C ASN A 67 -0.78 -9.29 -9.22
N TYR A 68 -1.88 -10.04 -9.34
CA TYR A 68 -2.50 -10.74 -8.22
C TYR A 68 -1.57 -11.73 -7.50
N ASN A 69 -0.66 -12.39 -8.21
CA ASN A 69 0.34 -13.28 -7.62
C ASN A 69 1.27 -12.57 -6.63
N HIS A 70 1.40 -11.24 -6.73
CA HIS A 70 2.22 -10.43 -5.83
C HIS A 70 1.42 -9.81 -4.68
N LEU A 71 0.17 -10.24 -4.49
CA LEU A 71 -0.71 -9.76 -3.44
C LEU A 71 -1.19 -10.94 -2.60
N MET A 72 -1.09 -10.82 -1.28
CA MET A 72 -1.73 -11.72 -0.35
C MET A 72 -3.05 -11.08 0.11
N PRO A 73 -4.22 -11.70 -0.15
CA PRO A 73 -5.48 -11.22 0.38
C PRO A 73 -5.51 -11.37 1.90
N THR A 74 -5.98 -10.34 2.60
CA THR A 74 -6.19 -10.39 4.06
C THR A 74 -7.67 -10.23 4.38
N ARG A 75 -8.13 -10.91 5.45
CA ARG A 75 -9.49 -10.81 6.00
C ARG A 75 -9.87 -9.37 6.34
#